data_AF-A0A968R3S9-F1
#
_entry.id   AF-A0A968R3S9-F1
#
_cell.length_a   1.000
_cell.length_b   1.000
_cell.length_c   1.000
_cell.angle_alpha   90.00
_cell.angle_beta   90.00
_cell.angle_gamma   90.00
#
_symmetry.space_group_name_H-M   'P 1'
#
loop_
_entity.id
_entity.type
_entity.pdbx_description
1 polymer ?
#
loop_
_entity_poly.entity_id
_entity_poly.type
_entity_poly.pdbx_seq_one_letter_code
_entity_poly.pdbx_strand_id
1 'polypeptide(L)' 'MEIYCTRPGCQSPVNSIPDIDENISLEETEQKYCAACGMPLILDRRFLPVRPLSRGHLERLFRAQSCVPL' A
#
# COMPACT_ATOMS: atom_id res chain seq x y z
N MET A 1 -4.31 9.36 -3.16
CA MET A 1 -5.00 8.50 -2.16
C MET A 1 -4.11 8.21 -0.93
N GLU A 2 -4.67 7.65 0.15
CA GLU A 2 -3.89 7.16 1.32
C GLU A 2 -3.51 5.69 1.17
N ILE A 3 -2.23 5.38 1.37
CA ILE A 3 -1.67 4.02 1.32
C ILE A 3 -1.06 3.66 2.67
N TYR A 4 -1.39 2.48 3.16
CA TYR A 4 -0.94 1.95 4.44
C TYR A 4 0.32 1.10 4.28
N CYS A 5 1.36 1.44 5.04
CA CYS A 5 2.58 0.66 5.13
C CYS A 5 2.34 -0.64 5.91
N THR A 6 2.73 -1.78 5.34
CA THR A 6 2.56 -3.08 5.97
C THR A 6 3.69 -3.47 6.92
N ARG A 7 4.73 -2.63 7.06
CA ARG A 7 5.85 -2.88 7.99
C ARG A 7 5.34 -2.99 9.43
N PRO A 8 5.56 -4.13 10.12
CA PRO A 8 5.34 -4.21 11.55
C PRO A 8 6.20 -3.16 12.27
N GLY A 9 5.58 -2.31 13.09
CA GLY A 9 6.29 -1.29 13.87
C GLY A 9 6.63 -0.01 13.09
N CYS A 10 6.06 0.23 11.90
CA CYS A 10 6.17 1.54 11.26
C CYS A 10 5.59 2.64 12.18
N GLN A 11 6.38 3.69 12.43
CA GLN A 11 5.98 4.79 13.31
C GLN A 11 4.93 5.70 12.67
N SER A 12 4.94 5.83 11.34
CA SER A 12 3.95 6.57 10.57
C SER A 12 3.51 5.76 9.34
N PRO A 13 2.54 4.84 9.50
CA PRO A 13 2.20 3.89 8.45
C PRO A 13 1.31 4.48 7.35
N VAL A 14 0.66 5.63 7.56
CA VAL A 14 -0.20 6.25 6.54
C VAL A 14 0.65 7.13 5.63
N ASN A 15 0.61 6.89 4.33
CA ASN A 15 1.34 7.64 3.32
C ASN A 15 0.32 8.26 2.35
N SER A 16 0.34 9.58 2.23
CA SER A 16 -0.46 10.30 1.24
C SER A 16 0.32 10.38 -0.06
N ILE A 17 -0.18 9.77 -1.14
CA ILE A 17 0.44 9.87 -2.47
C ILE A 17 -0.55 10.55 -3.42
N PRO A 18 -0.24 11.77 -3.89
CA PRO A 18 -1.15 12.56 -4.72
C PRO A 18 -1.30 12.00 -6.13
N ASP A 19 -0.22 11.49 -6.74
CA ASP A 19 -0.18 10.99 -8.13
C ASP A 19 -0.76 9.58 -8.33
N ILE A 20 -1.56 9.11 -7.38
CA ILE A 20 -2.14 7.76 -7.38
C ILE A 20 -3.66 7.95 -7.34
N ASP A 21 -4.25 7.99 -8.54
CA ASP A 21 -5.70 8.04 -8.80
C ASP A 21 -6.35 6.65 -8.70
N GLU A 22 -7.67 6.57 -8.56
CA GLU A 22 -8.40 5.29 -8.44
C GLU A 22 -8.31 4.40 -9.69
N ASN A 23 -7.75 4.91 -10.79
CA ASN A 23 -7.70 4.28 -12.10
C ASN A 23 -6.28 3.84 -12.52
N ILE A 24 -5.46 3.45 -11.55
CA ILE A 24 -4.08 3.05 -11.82
C ILE A 24 -4.03 1.76 -12.62
N SER A 25 -3.40 1.84 -13.80
CA SER A 25 -2.84 0.69 -14.50
C SER A 25 -1.39 0.47 -14.06
N LEU A 26 -1.01 -0.80 -13.88
CA LEU A 26 0.36 -1.22 -13.54
C LEU A 26 1.42 -0.73 -14.51
N GLU A 27 1.03 -0.44 -15.75
CA GLU A 27 1.97 -0.04 -16.80
C GLU A 27 2.61 1.33 -16.55
N GLU A 28 1.96 2.21 -15.76
CA GLU A 28 2.43 3.59 -15.56
C GLU A 28 2.91 3.89 -14.14
N THR A 29 2.62 3.02 -13.15
CA THR A 29 2.94 3.34 -11.75
C THR A 29 4.29 2.78 -11.31
N GLU A 30 5.26 3.67 -11.17
CA GLU A 30 6.53 3.38 -10.51
C GLU A 30 6.34 2.92 -9.06
N GLN A 31 7.22 2.01 -8.60
CA GLN A 31 7.22 1.54 -7.21
C GLN A 31 7.32 2.73 -6.24
N LYS A 32 6.44 2.74 -5.25
CA LYS A 32 6.42 3.76 -4.19
C LYS A 32 6.94 3.16 -2.88
N TYR A 33 7.48 4.02 -2.04
CA TYR A 33 8.09 3.63 -0.78
C TYR A 33 7.49 4.44 0.37
N CYS A 34 7.38 3.80 1.53
CA CYS A 34 6.91 4.47 2.73
C CYS A 34 7.89 5.56 3.14
N ALA A 35 7.40 6.79 3.31
CA ALA A 35 8.24 7.94 3.71
C ALA A 35 8.87 7.75 5.10
N ALA A 36 8.25 6.95 5.97
CA ALA A 36 8.71 6.75 7.35
C ALA A 36 9.76 5.63 7.49
N CYS A 37 9.78 4.63 6.61
CA CYS A 37 10.63 3.45 6.80
C CYS A 37 11.22 2.84 5.52
N GLY A 38 10.92 3.41 4.35
CA GLY A 38 11.40 2.93 3.05
C GLY A 38 10.83 1.59 2.59
N MET A 39 9.85 1.00 3.29
CA MET A 39 9.24 -0.26 2.83
C MET A 39 8.42 -0.03 1.54
N PRO A 40 8.49 -0.94 0.55
CA PRO A 40 7.66 -0.86 -0.64
C PRO A 40 6.18 -0.81 -0.31
N LEU A 41 5.45 0.05 -1.00
CA LEU A 41 4.01 0.27 -0.81
C LEU A 41 3.16 -0.48 -1.85
N ILE A 42 3.68 -0.68 -3.07
CA ILE A 42 3.03 -1.53 -4.07
C ILE A 42 3.49 -2.97 -3.84
N LEU A 43 2.58 -3.79 -3.33
CA LEU A 43 2.83 -5.20 -3.02
C LEU A 43 2.64 -6.04 -4.28
N ASP A 44 3.59 -6.94 -4.53
CA ASP A 44 3.62 -7.82 -5.70
C ASP A 44 3.43 -7.10 -7.05
N ARG A 45 3.78 -5.81 -7.10
CA ARG A 45 3.48 -4.92 -8.23
C ARG A 45 2.01 -4.98 -8.67
N ARG A 46 1.08 -5.14 -7.73
CA ARG A 46 -0.35 -5.39 -8.02
C ARG A 46 -1.30 -4.70 -7.05
N PHE A 47 -0.91 -4.57 -5.79
CA PHE A 47 -1.82 -4.18 -4.73
C PHE A 47 -1.31 -3.00 -3.92
N LEU A 48 -2.21 -2.06 -3.65
CA LEU A 48 -2.01 -0.94 -2.74
C LEU A 48 -2.78 -1.20 -1.44
N PRO A 49 -2.12 -1.44 -0.30
CA PRO A 49 -2.79 -1.61 0.98
C PRO A 49 -3.42 -0.29 1.42
N VAL A 50 -4.71 -0.27 1.74
CA VAL A 50 -5.42 0.96 2.12
C VAL A 50 -5.61 1.06 3.62
N ARG A 51 -5.99 -0.06 4.26
CA ARG A 51 -6.15 -0.12 5.73
C ARG A 51 -6.07 -1.54 6.26
N PRO A 52 -5.61 -1.75 7.51
CA PRO A 52 -5.74 -3.04 8.17
C PRO A 52 -7.22 -3.36 8.42
N LEU A 53 -7.57 -4.64 8.28
CA LEU A 53 -8.90 -5.19 8.59
C LEU A 53 -8.89 -5.97 9.90
N SER A 54 -7.84 -6.77 10.12
CA SER A 54 -7.67 -7.56 11.33
C SER A 54 -6.19 -7.77 11.63
N ARG A 55 -5.87 -8.03 12.90
CA ARG A 55 -4.51 -8.31 13.37
C ARG A 55 -4.54 -9.58 14.23
N GLY A 56 -3.88 -10.62 13.75
CA GLY A 56 -3.53 -11.81 14.53
C GLY A 56 -2.19 -11.64 15.25
N HIS A 57 -1.78 -12.68 15.97
CA HIS A 57 -0.50 -12.70 16.67
C HIS A 57 0.69 -12.63 15.70
N LEU A 58 0.61 -13.35 14.58
CA LEU A 58 1.67 -13.45 13.57
C LEU A 58 1.30 -12.81 12.22
N GLU A 59 0.03 -12.47 12.03
CA GLU A 59 -0.52 -12.10 10.74
C GLU A 59 -1.34 -10.81 10.82
N ARG A 60 -1.51 -10.14 9.69
CA ARG A 60 -2.38 -8.97 9.58
C ARG A 60 -3.06 -8.98 8.23
N LEU A 61 -4.37 -8.86 8.24
CA LEU A 61 -5.17 -8.74 7.02
C LEU A 61 -5.33 -7.27 6.66
N PHE A 62 -5.26 -6.97 5.37
CA PHE A 62 -5.45 -5.63 4.84
C PHE A 62 -6.52 -5.62 3.76
N ARG A 63 -7.27 -4.53 3.69
CA ARG A 63 -8.00 -4.18 2.48
C ARG A 63 -6.97 -3.56 1.54
N ALA A 64 -6.91 -4.06 0.31
CA ALA A 64 -6.08 -3.50 -0.74
C ALA A 64 -6.92 -3.12 -1.96
N GLN A 65 -6.42 -2.16 -2.73
CA GLN A 65 -6.89 -1.84 -4.06
C GLN A 65 -6.02 -2.55 -5.09
N SER A 66 -6.63 -3.09 -6.14
CA SER A 66 -5.92 -3.63 -7.31
C SER A 66 -5.47 -2.47 -8.18
N CYS A 67 -4.25 -2.55 -8.67
CA CYS A 67 -3.68 -1.65 -9.69
C CYS A 67 -3.69 -2.29 -11.08
N VAL A 68 -4.37 -3.43 -11.23
CA VAL A 68 -4.53 -4.16 -12.49
C VAL A 68 -5.95 -3.93 -13.01
N PRO A 69 -6.14 -3.60 -14.31
CA PRO A 69 -7.47 -3.59 -14.91
C PRO A 69 -8.11 -4.99 -14.79
N LEU A 70 -9.41 -5.01 -14.48
CA LEU A 70 -10.24 -6.22 -14.40
C LEU A 70 -10.65 -6.72 -15.78
#